data_AF-A0A232LMM7-F1
#
_entry.id   AF-A0A232LMM7-F1
#
_cell.length_a   1.000
_cell.length_b   1.000
_cell.length_c   1.000
_cell.angle_alpha   90.00
_cell.angle_beta   90.00
_cell.angle_gamma   90.00
#
_symmetry.space_group_name_H-M   'P 1'
#
loop_
_entity.id
_entity.type
_entity.pdbx_description
1 polymer ?
#
loop_
_entity_poly.entity_id
_entity_poly.type
_entity_poly.pdbx_seq_one_letter_code
_entity_poly.pdbx_strand_id
1 'polypeptide(L)'
;MIENAEENKAGLDDTVSDNPELEHLRLKKEHWIMLLNIKKVLKPFERYTQQVSKKAPSLQTFLKKIVKRDGEFSGFDNELVRGCGAGLELFNEYFNYMQQNDIYLIASVLDPRVKTRWVKKNFNDADEIITRIRKFLKDTYQKETVPTQKRDQSKHKTLEYEFLQEFEESDGEEPSVGTPG
;
A
#
# COMPACT_ATOMS: atom_id res chain seq x y z
N MET A 1 15.69 -6.16 6.79
CA MET A 1 15.81 -6.66 8.17
C MET A 1 15.84 -8.18 8.23
N ILE A 2 14.78 -8.91 7.85
CA ILE A 2 14.79 -10.40 7.83
C ILE A 2 15.80 -10.95 6.82
N GLU A 3 15.95 -10.30 5.66
CA GLU A 3 16.95 -10.66 4.65
C GLU A 3 18.38 -10.47 5.18
N ASN A 4 18.66 -9.33 5.80
CA ASN A 4 19.95 -9.06 6.43
C ASN A 4 20.26 -10.05 7.57
N ALA A 5 19.25 -10.50 8.32
CA ALA A 5 19.44 -11.49 9.39
C ALA A 5 19.78 -12.88 8.83
N GLU A 6 19.24 -13.25 7.67
CA GLU A 6 19.57 -14.49 6.98
C GLU A 6 20.99 -14.45 6.38
N GLU A 7 21.35 -13.33 5.75
CA GLU A 7 22.68 -13.10 5.18
C GLU A 7 23.80 -13.12 6.24
N ASN A 8 23.50 -12.63 7.44
CA ASN A 8 24.46 -12.55 8.55
C ASN A 8 24.30 -13.70 9.56
N LYS A 9 23.63 -14.80 9.20
CA LYS A 9 23.40 -15.94 10.09
C LYS A 9 24.70 -16.50 10.69
N ALA A 10 25.74 -16.66 9.86
CA ALA A 10 27.04 -17.12 10.33
C ALA A 10 27.67 -16.14 11.33
N GLY A 11 27.64 -14.84 11.02
CA GLY A 11 28.14 -13.80 11.92
C GLY A 11 27.37 -13.70 13.24
N LEU A 12 26.06 -13.98 13.24
CA LEU A 12 25.24 -14.06 14.45
C LEU A 12 25.63 -15.25 15.32
N ASP A 13 25.87 -16.42 14.72
CA ASP A 13 26.32 -17.62 15.44
C ASP A 13 27.76 -17.43 15.97
N ASP A 14 28.64 -16.79 15.20
CA ASP A 14 30.02 -16.48 15.62
C ASP A 14 30.04 -15.46 16.77
N THR A 15 29.21 -14.40 16.70
CA THR A 15 29.11 -13.39 17.76
C THR A 15 28.63 -13.98 19.09
N VAL A 16 27.70 -14.93 19.05
CA VAL A 16 27.23 -15.65 20.25
C VAL A 16 28.32 -16.60 20.77
N SER A 17 29.10 -17.22 19.88
CA SER A 17 30.22 -18.09 20.25
C SER A 17 31.36 -17.30 20.91
N ASP A 18 31.60 -16.06 20.48
CA ASP A 18 32.61 -15.17 21.04
C ASP A 18 32.17 -14.50 22.35
N ASN A 19 30.85 -14.43 22.61
CA ASN A 19 30.27 -13.75 23.78
C ASN A 19 29.29 -14.69 24.52
N PRO A 20 29.76 -15.48 25.50
CA PRO A 20 28.96 -16.48 26.21
C PRO A 20 27.73 -15.93 26.93
N GLU A 21 27.77 -14.65 27.33
CA GLU A 21 26.62 -13.94 27.91
C GLU A 21 25.40 -13.87 26.98
N LEU A 22 25.60 -14.00 25.66
CA LEU A 22 24.55 -13.93 24.64
C LEU A 22 23.95 -15.30 24.28
N GLU A 23 24.37 -16.40 24.92
CA GLU A 23 23.89 -17.75 24.60
C GLU A 23 22.36 -17.88 24.72
N HIS A 24 21.73 -17.11 25.62
CA HIS A 24 20.28 -17.08 25.78
C HIS A 24 19.54 -16.44 24.59
N LEU A 25 20.22 -15.65 23.76
CA LEU A 25 19.69 -15.04 22.54
C LEU A 25 19.95 -15.88 21.29
N ARG A 26 20.60 -17.05 21.43
CA ARG A 26 20.95 -17.91 20.31
C ARG A 26 19.71 -18.36 19.55
N LEU A 27 19.66 -18.04 18.26
CA LEU A 27 18.55 -18.40 17.40
C LEU A 27 18.55 -19.90 17.10
N LYS A 28 17.58 -20.61 17.67
CA LYS A 28 17.39 -22.03 17.42
C LYS A 28 16.84 -22.28 16.01
N LYS A 29 16.96 -23.52 15.55
CA LYS A 29 16.46 -23.96 14.22
C LYS A 29 14.98 -23.61 14.00
N GLU A 30 14.17 -23.67 15.05
CA GLU A 30 12.75 -23.31 15.03
C GLU A 30 12.52 -21.82 14.73
N HIS A 31 13.34 -20.93 15.30
CA HIS A 31 13.27 -19.49 15.06
C HIS A 31 13.64 -19.15 13.60
N TRP A 32 14.61 -19.87 13.02
CA TRP A 32 14.97 -19.73 11.60
C TRP A 32 13.85 -20.20 10.67
N ILE A 33 13.17 -21.30 11.02
CA ILE A 33 12.00 -21.77 10.27
C ILE A 33 10.87 -20.73 10.32
N MET A 34 10.64 -20.12 11.48
CA MET A 34 9.66 -19.04 11.64
C MET A 34 10.00 -17.82 10.78
N LEU A 35 11.27 -17.37 10.79
CA LEU A 35 11.74 -16.25 9.97
C LEU A 35 11.55 -16.50 8.47
N LEU A 36 11.82 -17.72 8.01
CA LEU A 36 11.59 -18.13 6.62
C LEU A 36 10.10 -18.12 6.26
N ASN A 37 9.23 -18.56 7.17
CA ASN A 37 7.78 -18.51 6.97
C ASN A 37 7.28 -17.06 6.94
N ILE A 38 7.80 -16.18 7.79
CA ILE A 38 7.48 -14.74 7.75
C ILE A 38 7.92 -14.14 6.40
N LYS A 39 9.13 -14.43 5.92
CA LYS A 39 9.61 -13.99 4.60
C LYS A 39 8.70 -14.47 3.46
N LYS A 40 8.25 -15.72 3.52
CA LYS A 40 7.30 -16.29 2.55
C LYS A 40 5.94 -15.57 2.55
N VAL A 41 5.49 -15.06 3.68
CA VAL A 41 4.25 -14.26 3.78
C VAL A 41 4.47 -12.83 3.27
N LEU A 42 5.58 -12.21 3.65
CA LEU A 42 5.87 -10.81 3.32
C LEU A 42 6.09 -10.58 1.81
N LYS A 43 6.71 -11.53 1.12
CA LYS A 43 7.00 -11.41 -0.32
C LYS A 43 5.74 -11.26 -1.20
N PRO A 44 4.72 -12.12 -1.10
CA PRO A 44 3.45 -11.90 -1.79
C PRO A 44 2.66 -10.72 -1.19
N PHE A 45 2.76 -10.45 0.12
CA PHE A 45 2.13 -9.28 0.72
C PHE A 45 2.59 -7.98 0.07
N GLU A 46 3.89 -7.78 -0.10
CA GLU A 46 4.47 -6.64 -0.81
C GLU A 46 3.96 -6.55 -2.26
N ARG A 47 3.96 -7.68 -2.97
CA ARG A 47 3.43 -7.72 -4.34
C ARG A 47 1.94 -7.37 -4.39
N TYR A 48 1.15 -7.80 -3.40
CA TYR A 48 -0.27 -7.52 -3.32
C TYR A 48 -0.55 -6.08 -2.91
N THR A 49 0.18 -5.48 -1.97
CA THR A 49 0.06 -4.06 -1.63
C THR A 49 0.44 -3.17 -2.81
N GLN A 50 1.49 -3.52 -3.56
CA GLN A 50 1.85 -2.84 -4.81
C GLN A 50 0.77 -3.01 -5.90
N GLN A 51 0.08 -4.16 -5.96
CA GLN A 51 -1.00 -4.41 -6.93
C GLN A 51 -2.35 -3.82 -6.52
N VAL A 52 -2.62 -3.62 -5.23
CA VAL A 52 -3.83 -2.94 -4.73
C VAL A 52 -3.89 -1.50 -5.27
N SER A 53 -2.75 -0.87 -5.53
CA SER A 53 -2.67 0.41 -6.26
C SER A 53 -3.21 0.33 -7.71
N LYS A 54 -3.23 -0.87 -8.32
CA LYS A 54 -3.61 -1.10 -9.73
C LYS A 54 -4.97 -1.78 -9.91
N LYS A 55 -5.39 -2.75 -9.07
CA LYS A 55 -6.71 -3.43 -9.11
C LYS A 55 -7.12 -3.96 -7.72
N ALA A 56 -8.43 -3.94 -7.44
CA ALA A 56 -9.13 -4.25 -6.18
C ALA A 56 -8.81 -5.63 -5.49
N PRO A 57 -9.42 -5.96 -4.33
CA PRO A 57 -8.75 -6.40 -3.10
C PRO A 57 -8.17 -7.82 -3.18
N SER A 58 -6.93 -7.92 -3.62
CA SER A 58 -6.16 -9.17 -3.62
C SER A 58 -5.70 -9.57 -2.20
N LEU A 59 -5.47 -8.57 -1.33
CA LEU A 59 -4.91 -8.77 0.00
C LEU A 59 -5.87 -9.48 0.97
N GLN A 60 -7.15 -9.10 0.98
CA GLN A 60 -8.15 -9.74 1.84
C GLN A 60 -8.31 -11.23 1.52
N THR A 61 -8.29 -11.56 0.22
CA THR A 61 -8.39 -12.95 -0.25
C THR A 61 -7.14 -13.75 0.11
N PHE A 62 -5.96 -13.14 0.02
CA PHE A 62 -4.70 -13.73 0.43
C PHE A 62 -4.66 -14.02 1.94
N LEU A 63 -4.98 -13.04 2.80
CA LEU A 63 -5.03 -13.25 4.24
C LEU A 63 -6.05 -14.33 4.65
N LYS A 64 -7.21 -14.38 3.98
CA LYS A 64 -8.22 -15.44 4.18
C LYS A 64 -7.67 -16.84 3.87
N LYS A 65 -6.83 -16.99 2.83
CA LYS A 65 -6.21 -18.29 2.50
C LYS A 65 -5.21 -18.74 3.58
N ILE A 66 -4.45 -17.81 4.15
CA ILE A 66 -3.53 -18.10 5.25
C ILE A 66 -4.29 -18.53 6.51
N VAL A 67 -5.33 -17.77 6.88
CA VAL A 67 -6.17 -18.08 8.04
C VAL A 67 -6.84 -19.46 7.91
N LYS A 68 -7.28 -19.80 6.69
CA LYS A 68 -7.87 -21.12 6.39
C LYS A 68 -6.86 -22.25 6.20
N ARG A 69 -5.55 -21.96 6.26
CA ARG A 69 -4.46 -22.92 6.01
C ARG A 69 -4.60 -23.64 4.67
N ASP A 70 -5.07 -22.93 3.66
CA ASP A 70 -5.37 -23.50 2.37
C ASP A 70 -4.10 -23.67 1.52
N GLY A 71 -4.00 -24.78 0.79
CA GLY A 71 -2.88 -25.10 -0.11
C GLY A 71 -1.48 -24.95 0.51
N GLU A 72 -0.71 -24.00 -0.01
CA GLU A 72 0.69 -23.74 0.36
C GLU A 72 0.88 -23.22 1.81
N PHE A 73 -0.20 -22.81 2.48
CA PHE A 73 -0.18 -22.27 3.84
C PHE A 73 -0.55 -23.30 4.93
N SER A 74 -0.76 -24.56 4.54
CA SER A 74 -1.14 -25.65 5.45
C SER A 74 -0.11 -25.93 6.56
N GLY A 75 1.17 -25.70 6.28
CA GLY A 75 2.28 -25.91 7.21
C GLY A 75 2.62 -24.71 8.11
N PHE A 76 1.78 -23.67 8.15
CA PHE A 76 2.08 -22.48 8.94
C PHE A 76 1.75 -22.65 10.43
N ASP A 77 2.62 -22.08 11.26
CA ASP A 77 2.45 -22.09 12.71
C ASP A 77 1.21 -21.29 13.16
N ASN A 78 0.63 -21.69 14.29
CA ASN A 78 -0.51 -21.06 14.93
C ASN A 78 -0.28 -19.56 15.18
N GLU A 79 0.93 -19.17 15.57
CA GLU A 79 1.24 -17.77 15.83
C GLU A 79 1.18 -16.91 14.56
N LEU A 80 1.71 -17.43 13.45
CA LEU A 80 1.67 -16.76 12.15
C LEU A 80 0.24 -16.65 11.62
N VAL A 81 -0.56 -17.70 11.79
CA VAL A 81 -1.99 -17.72 11.43
C VAL A 81 -2.78 -16.72 12.27
N ARG A 82 -2.51 -16.65 13.58
CA ARG A 82 -3.12 -15.66 14.49
C ARG A 82 -2.76 -14.23 14.09
N GLY A 83 -1.50 -13.96 13.76
CA GLY A 83 -1.07 -12.65 13.27
C GLY A 83 -1.75 -12.24 11.97
N CYS A 84 -1.89 -13.18 11.02
CA CYS A 84 -2.63 -12.92 9.77
C CYS A 84 -4.14 -12.76 10.01
N GLY A 85 -4.70 -13.43 11.02
CA GLY A 85 -6.09 -13.27 11.47
C GLY A 85 -6.35 -11.86 12.00
N ALA A 86 -5.50 -11.37 12.90
CA ALA A 86 -5.58 -10.00 13.40
C ALA A 86 -5.42 -8.96 12.27
N GLY A 87 -4.51 -9.20 11.32
CA GLY A 87 -4.37 -8.35 10.13
C GLY A 87 -5.62 -8.35 9.23
N LEU A 88 -6.30 -9.50 9.11
CA LEU A 88 -7.56 -9.59 8.35
C LEU A 88 -8.70 -8.86 9.07
N GLU A 89 -8.78 -8.95 10.39
CA GLU A 89 -9.77 -8.21 11.20
C GLU A 89 -9.59 -6.70 11.04
N LEU A 90 -8.36 -6.20 11.20
CA LEU A 90 -8.04 -4.79 11.01
C LEU A 90 -8.36 -4.32 9.58
N PHE A 91 -8.04 -5.14 8.57
CA PHE A 91 -8.38 -4.83 7.19
C PHE A 91 -9.91 -4.73 6.98
N ASN A 92 -10.69 -5.64 7.57
CA ASN A 92 -12.15 -5.60 7.48
C ASN A 92 -12.72 -4.38 8.19
N GLU A 93 -12.17 -4.01 9.35
CA GLU A 93 -12.60 -2.83 10.10
C GLU A 93 -12.36 -1.55 9.27
N TYR A 94 -11.15 -1.39 8.72
CA TYR A 94 -10.84 -0.28 7.83
C TYR A 94 -11.75 -0.23 6.61
N PHE A 95 -12.01 -1.38 5.99
CA PHE A 95 -12.92 -1.47 4.86
C PHE A 95 -14.37 -1.11 5.23
N ASN A 96 -14.83 -1.49 6.42
CA ASN A 96 -16.15 -1.11 6.92
C ASN A 96 -16.25 0.40 7.14
N TYR A 97 -15.22 1.04 7.71
CA TYR A 97 -15.17 2.50 7.83
C TYR A 97 -15.22 3.20 6.46
N MET A 98 -14.50 2.66 5.46
CA MET A 98 -14.59 3.16 4.09
C MET A 98 -16.00 2.99 3.48
N GLN A 99 -16.67 1.87 3.74
CA GLN A 99 -18.03 1.63 3.23
C GLN A 99 -19.08 2.53 3.88
N GLN A 100 -18.90 2.90 5.14
CA GLN A 100 -19.82 3.79 5.85
C GLN A 100 -19.61 5.26 5.52
N ASN A 101 -18.48 5.61 4.92
CA ASN A 101 -18.16 6.98 4.55
C ASN A 101 -18.44 7.22 3.06
N ASP A 102 -19.50 7.99 2.82
CA ASP A 102 -20.00 8.33 1.49
C ASP A 102 -18.92 8.97 0.60
N ILE A 103 -17.91 9.64 1.15
CA ILE A 103 -16.82 10.26 0.35
C ILE A 103 -16.06 9.18 -0.43
N TYR A 104 -15.78 8.03 0.16
CA TYR A 104 -15.09 6.93 -0.52
C TYR A 104 -16.00 6.23 -1.55
N LEU A 105 -17.31 6.13 -1.27
CA LEU A 105 -18.30 5.62 -2.22
C LEU A 105 -18.44 6.56 -3.42
N ILE A 106 -18.53 7.87 -3.18
CA ILE A 106 -18.59 8.91 -4.20
C ILE A 106 -17.32 8.88 -5.05
N ALA A 107 -16.13 8.83 -4.43
CA ALA A 107 -14.86 8.71 -5.15
C ALA A 107 -14.82 7.46 -6.04
N SER A 108 -15.39 6.34 -5.57
CA SER A 108 -15.47 5.09 -6.34
C SER A 108 -16.44 5.19 -7.54
N VAL A 109 -17.57 5.87 -7.39
CA VAL A 109 -18.54 6.13 -8.47
C VAL A 109 -17.97 7.12 -9.49
N LEU A 110 -17.18 8.08 -9.02
CA LEU A 110 -16.52 9.09 -9.85
C LEU A 110 -15.20 8.60 -10.44
N ASP A 111 -14.69 7.42 -10.05
CA ASP A 111 -13.41 6.88 -10.51
C ASP A 111 -13.35 6.84 -12.05
N PRO A 112 -12.51 7.69 -12.67
CA PRO A 112 -12.34 7.73 -14.11
C PRO A 112 -11.93 6.37 -14.67
N ARG A 113 -11.23 5.52 -13.92
CA ARG A 113 -10.80 4.18 -14.36
C ARG A 113 -11.98 3.24 -14.56
N VAL A 114 -13.03 3.36 -13.75
CA VAL A 114 -14.26 2.57 -13.88
C VAL A 114 -15.06 3.05 -15.08
N LYS A 115 -15.28 4.36 -15.20
CA LYS A 115 -16.00 4.97 -16.34
C LYS A 115 -15.27 4.72 -17.66
N THR A 116 -13.94 4.84 -17.69
CA THR A 116 -13.09 4.53 -18.86
C THR A 116 -13.23 3.06 -19.27
N ARG A 117 -13.25 2.12 -18.31
CA ARG A 117 -13.48 0.70 -18.60
C ARG A 117 -14.86 0.43 -19.19
N TRP A 118 -15.89 1.11 -18.68
CA TRP A 118 -17.23 1.03 -19.24
C TRP A 118 -17.28 1.54 -20.69
N VAL A 119 -16.64 2.69 -20.98
CA VAL A 119 -16.56 3.21 -22.36
C VAL A 119 -15.86 2.22 -23.30
N LYS A 120 -14.71 1.66 -22.89
CA LYS A 120 -13.98 0.62 -23.66
C LYS A 120 -14.80 -0.63 -23.95
N LYS A 121 -15.78 -0.96 -23.12
CA LYS A 121 -16.61 -2.15 -23.29
C LYS A 121 -17.83 -1.91 -24.19
N ASN A 122 -18.34 -0.69 -24.25
CA ASN A 122 -19.62 -0.38 -24.90
C ASN A 122 -19.49 0.38 -26.22
N PHE A 123 -18.31 0.89 -26.56
CA PHE A 123 -18.07 1.68 -27.77
C PHE A 123 -16.86 1.16 -28.54
N ASN A 124 -16.96 1.09 -29.87
CA ASN A 124 -15.89 0.61 -30.75
C ASN A 124 -14.78 1.67 -30.94
N ASP A 125 -15.13 2.94 -30.81
CA ASP A 125 -14.29 4.14 -30.89
C ASP A 125 -13.86 4.65 -29.49
N ALA A 126 -13.82 3.75 -28.50
CA ALA A 126 -13.63 4.11 -27.10
C ALA A 126 -12.38 4.96 -26.83
N ASP A 127 -11.25 4.65 -27.45
CA ASP A 127 -10.00 5.39 -27.22
C ASP A 127 -10.07 6.83 -27.75
N GLU A 128 -10.80 7.09 -28.84
CA GLU A 128 -11.05 8.44 -29.36
C GLU A 128 -12.00 9.21 -28.43
N ILE A 129 -13.07 8.56 -27.97
CA ILE A 129 -14.02 9.14 -26.99
C ILE A 129 -13.29 9.53 -25.70
N ILE A 130 -12.46 8.64 -25.15
CA ILE A 130 -11.70 8.88 -23.92
C ILE A 130 -10.72 10.04 -24.11
N THR A 131 -10.03 10.09 -25.24
CA THR A 131 -9.09 11.16 -25.56
C THR A 131 -9.80 12.51 -25.67
N ARG A 132 -10.96 12.55 -26.34
CA ARG A 132 -11.81 13.75 -26.43
C ARG A 132 -12.27 14.23 -25.06
N ILE A 133 -12.75 13.32 -24.20
CA ILE A 133 -13.20 13.66 -22.84
C ILE A 133 -12.04 14.20 -22.00
N ARG A 134 -10.87 13.56 -22.05
CA ARG A 134 -9.68 14.03 -21.32
C ARG A 134 -9.23 15.42 -21.78
N LYS A 135 -9.24 15.67 -23.09
CA LYS A 135 -8.93 16.99 -23.65
C LYS A 135 -9.93 18.04 -23.16
N PHE A 136 -11.24 17.75 -23.28
CA PHE A 136 -12.28 18.63 -22.79
C PHE A 136 -12.14 18.96 -21.29
N LEU A 137 -11.88 17.97 -20.44
CA LEU A 137 -11.68 18.18 -19.00
C LEU A 137 -10.44 19.04 -18.71
N LYS A 138 -9.33 18.81 -19.42
CA LYS A 138 -8.12 19.64 -19.30
C LYS A 138 -8.37 21.08 -19.73
N ASP A 139 -9.13 21.29 -20.81
CA ASP A 139 -9.43 22.62 -21.33
C ASP A 139 -10.46 23.36 -20.46
N THR A 140 -11.41 22.65 -19.85
CA THR A 140 -12.48 23.22 -19.02
C THR A 140 -12.00 23.57 -17.61
N TYR A 141 -11.11 22.75 -17.04
CA TYR A 141 -10.59 22.91 -15.68
C TYR A 141 -9.10 23.27 -15.70
N GLN A 142 -8.68 24.13 -16.64
CA GLN A 142 -7.35 24.75 -16.55
C GLN A 142 -7.24 25.43 -15.19
N LYS A 143 -6.18 25.13 -14.42
CA LYS A 143 -5.94 25.73 -13.10
C LYS A 143 -6.08 27.25 -13.23
N GLU A 144 -7.14 27.82 -12.67
CA GLU A 144 -7.09 29.21 -12.26
C GLU A 144 -5.86 29.33 -11.37
N THR A 145 -4.90 30.15 -11.76
CA THR A 145 -3.77 30.52 -10.92
C THR A 145 -4.35 31.15 -9.66
N VAL A 146 -4.50 30.35 -8.60
CA VAL A 146 -5.06 30.80 -7.33
C VAL A 146 -4.17 31.94 -6.84
N PRO A 147 -4.68 33.17 -6.64
CA PRO A 147 -3.91 34.21 -5.97
C PRO A 147 -3.65 33.71 -4.55
N THR A 148 -2.38 33.71 -4.13
CA THR A 148 -1.94 33.32 -2.78
C THR A 148 -2.72 34.07 -1.71
N GLN A 149 -3.84 33.50 -1.26
CA GLN A 149 -4.55 33.98 -0.08
C GLN A 149 -3.81 33.45 1.14
N LYS A 150 -3.18 34.35 1.89
CA LYS A 150 -2.73 34.09 3.26
C LYS A 150 -3.93 33.63 4.08
N ARG A 151 -4.11 32.32 4.26
CA ARG A 151 -5.13 31.78 5.16
C ARG A 151 -4.60 31.80 6.58
N ASP A 152 -5.27 32.61 7.39
CA ASP A 152 -5.19 32.63 8.84
C ASP A 152 -5.42 31.20 9.37
N GLN A 153 -4.37 30.59 9.93
CA GLN A 153 -4.45 29.25 10.50
C GLN A 153 -5.06 29.34 11.89
N SER A 154 -6.38 29.28 12.00
CA SER A 154 -6.98 28.95 13.30
C SER A 154 -8.19 28.03 13.18
N LYS A 155 -7.98 26.83 13.72
CA LYS A 155 -8.97 25.93 14.32
C LYS A 155 -9.94 25.22 13.36
N HIS A 156 -9.48 24.07 12.89
CA HIS A 156 -10.14 22.75 12.86
C HIS A 156 -9.62 21.96 11.66
N LYS A 157 -8.43 21.36 11.81
CA LYS A 157 -7.93 20.38 10.85
C LYS A 157 -8.51 19.01 11.23
N THR A 158 -9.47 18.51 10.47
CA THR A 158 -9.86 17.09 10.51
C THR A 158 -8.76 16.25 9.85
N LEU A 159 -8.62 14.98 10.24
CA LEU A 159 -7.65 14.02 9.67
C LEU A 159 -7.71 13.93 8.14
N GLU A 160 -8.89 14.18 7.58
CA GLU A 160 -9.15 14.26 6.13
C GLU A 160 -8.33 15.36 5.45
N TYR A 161 -8.06 16.47 6.16
CA TYR A 161 -7.26 17.59 5.67
C TYR A 161 -5.76 17.29 5.72
N GLU A 162 -5.29 16.56 6.74
CA GLU A 162 -3.89 16.11 6.82
C GLU A 162 -3.54 15.15 5.69
N PHE A 163 -4.43 14.20 5.38
CA PHE A 163 -4.22 13.26 4.27
C PHE A 163 -4.11 13.97 2.91
N LEU A 164 -4.83 15.07 2.70
CA LEU A 164 -4.78 15.84 1.44
C LEU A 164 -3.52 16.71 1.33
N GLN A 165 -2.97 17.23 2.44
CA GLN A 165 -1.75 18.05 2.41
C GLN A 165 -0.52 17.25 1.96
N GLU A 166 -0.43 15.96 2.33
CA GLU A 166 0.71 15.11 1.99
C GLU A 166 0.88 14.89 0.47
N PHE A 167 -0.19 15.04 -0.31
CA PHE A 167 -0.15 14.98 -1.77
C PHE A 167 0.01 16.35 -2.45
N GLU A 168 -0.18 17.46 -1.74
CA GLU A 168 0.09 18.81 -2.26
C GLU A 168 1.59 19.15 -2.21
N GLU A 169 2.33 18.60 -1.24
CA GLU A 169 3.77 18.87 -1.07
C GLU A 169 4.67 18.05 -2.01
N SER A 170 4.18 16.95 -2.60
CA SER A 170 4.99 16.08 -3.49
C SER A 170 5.11 16.56 -4.93
N ASP A 171 4.31 17.55 -5.36
CA ASP A 171 4.28 18.06 -6.74
C ASP A 171 5.10 19.37 -6.91
N GLY A 172 5.90 19.77 -5.91
CA GLY A 172 6.51 21.10 -5.81
C GLY A 172 7.99 21.26 -6.16
N GLU A 173 8.74 20.20 -6.51
CA GLU A 173 10.16 20.32 -6.89
C GLU A 173 10.41 19.92 -8.36
N GLU A 174 10.27 20.89 -9.28
CA GLU A 174 10.96 20.82 -10.57
C GLU A 174 12.33 21.52 -10.48
N PRO A 175 13.44 20.88 -10.91
CA PRO A 175 14.78 21.44 -10.81
C PRO A 175 15.01 22.54 -11.87
N SER A 176 15.49 23.70 -11.41
CA SER A 176 15.89 24.81 -12.28
C SER A 176 17.10 24.42 -13.14
N VAL A 177 16.91 24.31 -14.46
CA VAL A 177 18.00 24.17 -15.43
C VAL A 177 18.59 25.56 -15.71
N GLY A 178 19.78 25.82 -15.17
CA GLY A 178 20.58 27.00 -15.49
C GLY A 178 21.26 26.83 -16.86
N THR A 179 21.06 27.80 -17.75
CA THR A 179 21.76 27.92 -19.03
C THR A 179 23.12 28.62 -18.80
N PRO A 180 24.26 28.09 -19.30
CA PRO A 180 25.51 28.83 -19.28
C PRO A 180 25.59 29.78 -20.48
N GLY A 181 26.10 31.00 -20.22
CA GLY A 181 26.54 31.95 -21.24
C GLY A 181 27.99 31.72 -21.67
#